data_AF-A0A1G9SR81-F1
#
_entry.id   AF-A0A1G9SR81-F1
#
_cell.length_a   1.000
_cell.length_b   1.000
_cell.length_c   1.000
_cell.angle_alpha   90.00
_cell.angle_beta   90.00
_cell.angle_gamma   90.00
#
_symmetry.space_group_name_H-M   'P 1'
#
loop_
_entity.id
_entity.type
_entity.pdbx_description
1 polymer ?
#
loop_
_entity_poly.entity_id
_entity_poly.type
_entity_poly.pdbx_seq_one_letter_code
_entity_poly.pdbx_strand_id
1 'polypeptide(L)'
;MLIGPTEVHYHADHLLDKGIDQVPEISWEDVMKFKQKFVDEMPPKIESGYKKKGIAMYHETARFLSENTLQVGQEKIRADKIAIATGAKPRELEFPGAEYAQTSTDFLNMKEMPDSLLFIGGGYIAFEFAHIAARCGAEVTIVHHSQAPLKNFEQDIVDHLVKVTEELGINLVLETEVCGIEKLDNSYRVKGETSGEFDFFEAEMIINSAGRPPKIFNLDLEKANIAYTKKGIEVNEYLQSTTNPRVYAAGDAADSPGLPLTSLICCKS
;
A
#
# COMPACT_ATOMS: atom_id res chain seq x y z
N MET A 1 7.56 -12.19 -4.03
CA MET A 1 6.91 -13.23 -4.86
C MET A 1 6.53 -12.75 -6.25
N LEU A 2 5.91 -11.58 -6.40
CA LEU A 2 5.48 -11.07 -7.72
C LEU A 2 6.63 -10.51 -8.58
N ILE A 3 7.66 -9.93 -7.95
CA ILE A 3 8.80 -9.31 -8.67
C ILE A 3 9.68 -10.35 -9.38
N GLY A 4 9.91 -11.53 -8.79
CA GLY A 4 10.88 -12.50 -9.31
C GLY A 4 10.65 -12.89 -10.77
N PRO A 5 9.44 -13.30 -11.18
CA PRO A 5 9.12 -13.57 -12.58
C PRO A 5 9.35 -12.35 -13.50
N THR A 6 9.04 -11.14 -13.01
CA THR A 6 9.25 -9.90 -13.77
C THR A 6 10.72 -9.55 -13.96
N GLU A 7 11.59 -9.86 -12.98
CA GLU A 7 13.05 -9.70 -13.09
C GLU A 7 13.63 -10.70 -14.08
N VAL A 8 13.17 -11.96 -14.04
CA VAL A 8 13.61 -12.99 -15.00
C VAL A 8 13.27 -12.59 -16.43
N HIS A 9 12.05 -12.11 -16.68
CA HIS A 9 11.65 -11.59 -17.99
C HIS A 9 12.54 -10.42 -18.42
N TYR A 10 12.71 -9.42 -17.55
CA TYR A 10 13.53 -8.23 -17.82
C TYR A 10 14.98 -8.59 -18.18
N HIS A 11 15.62 -9.47 -17.39
CA HIS A 11 16.98 -9.90 -17.65
C HIS A 11 17.10 -10.72 -18.94
N ALA A 12 16.13 -11.58 -19.23
CA ALA A 12 16.11 -12.37 -20.45
C ALA A 12 16.00 -11.47 -21.70
N ASP A 13 15.15 -10.44 -21.65
CA ASP A 13 15.00 -9.45 -22.71
C ASP A 13 16.31 -8.67 -22.98
N HIS A 14 16.98 -8.20 -21.94
CA HIS A 14 18.25 -7.46 -22.08
C HIS A 14 19.42 -8.31 -22.61
N LEU A 15 19.32 -9.62 -22.43
CA LEU A 15 20.29 -10.62 -22.86
C LEU A 15 19.88 -11.34 -24.14
N LEU A 16 18.78 -10.94 -24.78
CA LEU A 16 18.38 -11.47 -26.08
C LEU A 16 19.53 -11.28 -27.08
N ASP A 17 19.85 -12.35 -27.82
CA ASP A 17 20.99 -12.46 -28.74
C ASP A 17 22.39 -12.36 -28.06
N LYS A 18 22.45 -12.34 -26.72
CA LYS A 18 23.69 -12.32 -25.91
C LYS A 18 23.82 -13.57 -25.02
N GLY A 19 23.30 -14.70 -25.49
CA GLY A 19 23.27 -15.97 -24.77
C GLY A 19 21.89 -16.37 -24.24
N ILE A 20 20.87 -15.53 -24.47
CA ILE A 20 19.45 -15.90 -24.34
C ILE A 20 18.81 -15.82 -25.73
N ASP A 21 18.17 -16.90 -26.16
CA ASP A 21 17.54 -17.01 -27.48
C ASP A 21 16.01 -16.77 -27.45
N GLN A 22 15.41 -16.77 -26.25
CA GLN A 22 13.98 -16.58 -26.05
C GLN A 22 13.69 -15.88 -24.72
N VAL A 23 12.81 -14.89 -24.75
CA VAL A 23 12.29 -14.22 -23.55
C VAL A 23 11.08 -15.00 -23.01
N PRO A 24 11.06 -15.42 -21.74
CA PRO A 24 9.92 -16.12 -21.16
C PRO A 24 8.75 -15.18 -20.94
N GLU A 25 7.53 -15.62 -21.27
CA GLU A 25 6.31 -14.87 -20.97
C GLU A 25 5.90 -15.02 -19.50
N ILE A 26 5.28 -13.98 -18.95
CA ILE A 26 4.79 -13.98 -17.57
C ILE A 26 3.33 -14.44 -17.55
N SER A 27 3.06 -15.57 -16.90
CA SER A 27 1.70 -16.02 -16.59
C SER A 27 1.22 -15.37 -15.28
N TRP A 28 0.44 -14.29 -15.38
CA TRP A 28 -0.14 -13.62 -14.19
C TRP A 28 -0.96 -14.58 -13.33
N GLU A 29 -1.74 -15.44 -13.98
CA GLU A 29 -2.57 -16.43 -13.29
C GLU A 29 -1.72 -17.39 -12.43
N ASP A 30 -0.61 -17.90 -12.96
CA ASP A 30 0.27 -18.82 -12.22
C ASP A 30 1.02 -18.10 -11.10
N VAL A 31 1.45 -16.86 -11.33
CA VAL A 31 2.06 -16.01 -10.31
C VAL A 31 1.09 -15.79 -9.15
N MET A 32 -0.19 -15.51 -9.44
CA MET A 32 -1.22 -15.34 -8.42
C MET A 32 -1.56 -16.63 -7.69
N LYS A 33 -1.66 -17.77 -8.39
CA LYS A 33 -1.83 -19.09 -7.76
C LYS A 33 -0.67 -19.41 -6.83
N PHE A 34 0.57 -19.12 -7.22
CA PHE A 34 1.74 -19.35 -6.39
C PHE A 34 1.72 -18.48 -5.12
N LYS A 35 1.42 -17.18 -5.26
CA LYS A 35 1.22 -16.26 -4.13
C LYS A 35 0.15 -16.80 -3.18
N GLN A 36 -0.98 -17.25 -3.71
CA GLN A 36 -2.12 -17.70 -2.91
C GLN A 36 -1.79 -18.94 -2.06
N LYS A 37 -1.08 -19.92 -2.63
CA LYS A 37 -0.60 -21.11 -1.89
C LYS A 37 0.25 -20.74 -0.68
N PHE A 38 1.09 -19.71 -0.79
CA PHE A 38 1.92 -19.27 0.32
C PHE A 38 1.11 -18.51 1.38
N VAL A 39 0.20 -17.63 0.96
CA VAL A 39 -0.56 -16.75 1.86
C VAL A 39 -1.64 -17.52 2.65
N ASP A 40 -2.39 -18.43 2.02
CA ASP A 40 -3.53 -19.10 2.67
C ASP A 40 -3.16 -19.96 3.87
N GLU A 41 -1.96 -20.55 3.85
CA GLU A 41 -1.52 -21.42 4.92
C GLU A 41 -1.04 -20.66 6.16
N MET A 42 -0.67 -19.38 6.03
CA MET A 42 -0.01 -18.65 7.12
C MET A 42 -0.96 -18.29 8.28
N PRO A 43 -2.15 -17.71 8.07
CA PRO A 43 -2.99 -17.28 9.18
C PRO A 43 -3.36 -18.42 10.15
N PRO A 44 -3.82 -19.61 9.69
CA PRO A 44 -4.13 -20.71 10.59
C PRO A 44 -2.91 -21.23 11.36
N LYS A 45 -1.74 -21.28 10.70
CA LYS A 45 -0.47 -21.70 11.33
C LYS A 45 -0.07 -20.73 12.44
N ILE A 46 -0.18 -19.43 12.21
CA ILE A 46 0.15 -18.38 13.18
C ILE A 46 -0.82 -18.43 14.37
N GLU A 47 -2.12 -18.49 14.12
CA GLU A 47 -3.13 -18.58 15.18
C GLU A 47 -2.96 -19.83 16.04
N SER A 48 -2.68 -20.98 15.43
CA SER A 48 -2.35 -22.20 16.16
C SER A 48 -1.12 -22.02 17.06
N GLY A 49 -0.10 -21.33 16.57
CA GLY A 49 1.10 -20.98 17.34
C GLY A 49 0.79 -20.09 18.55
N TYR A 50 -0.07 -19.09 18.40
CA TYR A 50 -0.50 -18.22 19.50
C TYR A 50 -1.35 -18.96 20.53
N LYS A 51 -2.30 -19.79 20.08
CA LYS A 51 -3.12 -20.62 20.97
C LYS A 51 -2.27 -21.58 21.81
N LYS A 52 -1.23 -22.21 21.22
CA LYS A 52 -0.28 -23.07 21.94
C LYS A 52 0.52 -22.33 23.02
N LYS A 53 0.73 -21.02 22.86
CA LYS A 53 1.41 -20.16 23.83
C LYS A 53 0.44 -19.56 24.88
N GLY A 54 -0.84 -19.93 24.85
CA GLY A 54 -1.85 -19.39 25.77
C GLY A 54 -2.24 -17.94 25.49
N ILE A 55 -2.00 -17.45 24.27
CA ILE A 55 -2.35 -16.08 23.87
C ILE A 55 -3.81 -16.06 23.44
N ALA A 56 -4.63 -15.26 24.14
CA ALA A 56 -5.99 -14.97 23.74
C ALA A 56 -6.00 -14.07 22.49
N MET A 57 -6.85 -14.41 21.53
CA MET A 57 -6.99 -13.69 20.27
C MET A 57 -8.43 -13.22 20.13
N TYR A 58 -8.59 -12.01 19.60
CA TYR A 58 -9.88 -11.38 19.35
C TYR A 58 -9.89 -10.86 17.92
N HIS A 59 -10.98 -11.10 17.19
CA HIS A 59 -11.11 -10.71 15.78
C HIS A 59 -12.00 -9.47 15.59
N GLU A 60 -12.20 -8.71 16.67
CA GLU A 60 -13.02 -7.50 16.70
C GLU A 60 -12.15 -6.24 16.78
N THR A 61 -12.70 -5.10 16.36
CA THR A 61 -11.99 -3.82 16.50
C THR A 61 -11.94 -3.39 17.96
N ALA A 62 -10.74 -3.05 18.43
CA ALA A 62 -10.52 -2.52 19.79
C ALA A 62 -10.71 -1.01 19.85
N ARG A 63 -11.27 -0.51 20.97
CA ARG A 63 -11.35 0.93 21.30
C ARG A 63 -11.01 1.17 22.76
N PHE A 64 -10.34 2.26 23.06
CA PHE A 64 -10.06 2.65 24.44
C PHE A 64 -11.34 3.11 25.15
N LEU A 65 -11.55 2.62 26.37
CA LEU A 65 -12.57 3.11 27.30
C LEU A 65 -11.95 4.01 28.39
N SER A 66 -10.68 3.81 28.69
CA SER A 66 -9.86 4.58 29.64
C SER A 66 -8.37 4.33 29.35
N GLU A 67 -7.46 4.92 30.15
CA GLU A 67 -6.00 4.80 30.02
C GLU A 67 -5.43 3.38 29.89
N ASN A 68 -6.14 2.36 30.38
CA ASN A 68 -5.64 0.98 30.39
C ASN A 68 -6.73 -0.09 30.13
N THR A 69 -7.90 0.33 29.66
CA THR A 69 -9.02 -0.59 29.41
C THR A 69 -9.53 -0.41 27.98
N LEU A 70 -9.61 -1.50 27.23
CA LEU A 70 -10.15 -1.55 25.88
C LEU A 70 -11.50 -2.28 25.85
N GLN A 71 -12.38 -1.84 24.96
CA GLN A 71 -13.53 -2.61 24.50
C GLN A 71 -13.13 -3.36 23.23
N VAL A 72 -13.38 -4.66 23.19
CA VAL A 72 -13.14 -5.52 22.01
C VAL A 72 -14.38 -6.38 21.82
N GLY A 73 -15.18 -6.08 20.79
CA GLY A 73 -16.50 -6.68 20.65
C GLY A 73 -17.37 -6.40 21.89
N GLN A 74 -17.82 -7.45 22.59
CA GLN A 74 -18.57 -7.33 23.85
C GLN A 74 -17.67 -7.35 25.10
N GLU A 75 -16.37 -7.66 24.95
CA GLU A 75 -15.46 -7.83 26.07
C GLU A 75 -14.76 -6.53 26.49
N LYS A 76 -14.52 -6.40 27.80
CA LYS A 76 -13.70 -5.33 28.37
C LYS A 76 -12.40 -5.91 28.88
N ILE A 77 -11.30 -5.47 28.29
CA ILE A 77 -9.96 -5.98 28.59
C ILE A 77 -9.17 -4.88 29.28
N ARG A 78 -8.73 -5.16 30.51
CA ARG A 78 -7.78 -4.30 31.24
C ARG A 78 -6.38 -4.88 31.08
N ALA A 79 -5.40 -4.03 30.78
CA ALA A 79 -4.02 -4.45 30.58
C ALA A 79 -3.03 -3.52 31.32
N ASP A 80 -1.93 -4.07 31.81
CA ASP A 80 -0.87 -3.26 32.45
C ASP A 80 -0.04 -2.49 31.42
N LYS A 81 0.10 -3.08 30.23
CA LYS A 81 0.88 -2.61 29.09
C LYS A 81 0.12 -2.90 27.81
N ILE A 82 0.13 -1.95 26.88
CA ILE A 82 -0.63 -2.00 25.62
C ILE A 82 0.32 -1.63 24.49
N ALA A 83 0.44 -2.48 23.48
CA ALA A 83 1.22 -2.21 22.27
C ALA A 83 0.26 -2.02 21.08
N ILE A 84 0.33 -0.86 20.43
CA ILE A 84 -0.48 -0.50 19.28
C ILE A 84 0.36 -0.73 18.02
N ALA A 85 -0.03 -1.75 17.25
CA ALA A 85 0.60 -2.13 15.99
C ALA A 85 -0.47 -2.26 14.89
N THR A 86 -1.36 -1.27 14.80
CA THR A 86 -2.51 -1.29 13.87
C THR A 86 -2.15 -1.01 12.41
N GLY A 87 -0.90 -0.65 12.14
CA GLY A 87 -0.38 -0.37 10.79
C GLY A 87 -1.03 0.87 10.16
N ALA A 88 -1.12 0.86 8.84
CA ALA A 88 -1.71 1.92 8.03
C ALA A 88 -2.83 1.42 7.11
N LYS A 89 -3.77 2.31 6.78
CA LYS A 89 -4.86 2.03 5.83
C LYS A 89 -4.73 2.90 4.58
N PRO A 90 -5.23 2.49 3.39
CA PRO A 90 -5.34 3.38 2.24
C PRO A 90 -6.04 4.68 2.61
N ARG A 91 -5.55 5.81 2.09
CA ARG A 91 -6.20 7.12 2.23
C ARG A 91 -7.57 7.07 1.56
N GLU A 92 -8.57 7.64 2.21
CA GLU A 92 -9.88 7.86 1.59
C GLU A 92 -9.79 9.03 0.61
N LEU A 93 -10.32 8.84 -0.59
CA LEU A 93 -10.36 9.85 -1.64
C LEU A 93 -11.69 10.60 -1.57
N GLU A 94 -11.66 11.92 -1.59
CA GLU A 94 -12.82 12.79 -1.34
C GLU A 94 -13.22 13.55 -2.62
N PHE A 95 -13.57 12.82 -3.67
CA PHE A 95 -14.07 13.39 -4.92
C PHE A 95 -15.12 12.48 -5.58
N PRO A 96 -15.95 12.98 -6.52
CA PRO A 96 -16.97 12.16 -7.19
C PRO A 96 -16.38 10.96 -7.93
N GLY A 97 -16.90 9.76 -7.67
CA GLY A 97 -16.43 8.52 -8.29
C GLY A 97 -15.21 7.88 -7.61
N ALA A 98 -14.73 8.44 -6.50
CA ALA A 98 -13.66 7.86 -5.69
C ALA A 98 -13.91 6.39 -5.31
N GLU A 99 -15.17 5.98 -5.16
CA GLU A 99 -15.58 4.60 -4.88
C GLU A 99 -15.21 3.57 -5.96
N TYR A 100 -14.89 4.03 -7.18
CA TYR A 100 -14.41 3.16 -8.26
C TYR A 100 -12.92 2.84 -8.16
N ALA A 101 -12.15 3.61 -7.39
CA ALA A 101 -10.74 3.34 -7.19
C ALA A 101 -10.57 2.15 -6.24
N GLN A 102 -9.90 1.11 -6.74
CA GLN A 102 -9.52 -0.05 -5.94
C GLN A 102 -8.28 0.24 -5.11
N THR A 103 -7.97 -0.62 -4.15
CA THR A 103 -6.80 -0.46 -3.28
C THR A 103 -5.65 -1.35 -3.72
N SER A 104 -4.49 -1.13 -3.12
CA SER A 104 -3.37 -2.06 -3.24
C SER A 104 -3.70 -3.51 -2.88
N THR A 105 -4.66 -3.73 -1.97
CA THR A 105 -5.08 -5.08 -1.58
C THR A 105 -5.80 -5.77 -2.73
N ASP A 106 -6.60 -5.02 -3.48
CA ASP A 106 -7.35 -5.54 -4.61
C ASP A 106 -6.42 -5.88 -5.77
N PHE A 107 -5.42 -5.02 -6.06
CA PHE A 107 -4.35 -5.31 -7.02
C PHE A 107 -3.64 -6.65 -6.70
N LEU A 108 -3.30 -6.88 -5.43
CA LEU A 108 -2.64 -8.11 -5.00
C LEU A 108 -3.55 -9.34 -5.08
N ASN A 109 -4.88 -9.19 -5.17
CA ASN A 109 -5.85 -10.29 -5.25
C ASN A 109 -6.55 -10.38 -6.60
N MET A 110 -6.09 -9.60 -7.58
CA MET A 110 -6.65 -9.54 -8.91
C MET A 110 -6.32 -10.82 -9.70
N LYS A 111 -7.33 -11.38 -10.35
CA LYS A 111 -7.22 -12.68 -11.05
C LYS A 111 -6.53 -12.58 -12.41
N GLU A 112 -6.80 -11.50 -13.13
CA GLU A 112 -6.33 -11.26 -14.50
C GLU A 112 -5.75 -9.85 -14.56
N MET A 113 -4.66 -9.69 -15.30
CA MET A 113 -4.08 -8.36 -15.53
C MET A 113 -4.95 -7.63 -16.57
N PRO A 114 -5.50 -6.45 -16.26
CA PRO A 114 -6.26 -5.66 -17.23
C PRO A 114 -5.34 -5.09 -18.31
N ASP A 115 -5.93 -4.67 -19.43
CA ASP A 115 -5.18 -4.09 -20.54
C ASP A 115 -4.60 -2.72 -20.17
N SER A 116 -5.24 -1.99 -19.25
CA SER A 116 -4.76 -0.69 -18.77
C SER A 116 -5.04 -0.41 -17.28
N LEU A 117 -4.09 0.24 -16.62
CA LEU A 117 -4.09 0.60 -15.20
C LEU A 117 -3.72 2.06 -14.97
N LEU A 118 -4.46 2.72 -14.08
CA LEU A 118 -4.10 4.05 -13.58
C LEU A 118 -3.87 4.04 -12.07
N PHE A 119 -2.72 4.55 -11.63
CA PHE A 119 -2.39 4.74 -10.21
C PHE A 119 -2.59 6.20 -9.81
N ILE A 120 -3.39 6.43 -8.77
CA ILE A 120 -3.58 7.75 -8.16
C ILE A 120 -2.54 7.92 -7.05
N GLY A 121 -1.48 8.67 -7.34
CA GLY A 121 -0.39 9.04 -6.42
C GLY A 121 0.91 8.28 -6.69
N GLY A 122 2.03 9.01 -6.83
CA GLY A 122 3.37 8.50 -7.14
C GLY A 122 4.21 8.07 -5.91
N GLY A 123 3.62 7.28 -5.00
CA GLY A 123 4.35 6.68 -3.87
C GLY A 123 5.06 5.37 -4.26
N TYR A 124 5.83 4.78 -3.33
CA TYR A 124 6.56 3.54 -3.59
C TYR A 124 5.63 2.38 -4.01
N ILE A 125 4.42 2.32 -3.46
CA ILE A 125 3.38 1.33 -3.83
C ILE A 125 3.02 1.45 -5.31
N ALA A 126 2.85 2.69 -5.80
CA ALA A 126 2.49 2.94 -7.18
C ALA A 126 3.62 2.52 -8.12
N PHE A 127 4.86 2.94 -7.81
CA PHE A 127 6.02 2.57 -8.61
C PHE A 127 6.20 1.05 -8.64
N GLU A 128 6.17 0.39 -7.48
CA GLU A 128 6.27 -1.06 -7.37
C GLU A 128 5.22 -1.80 -8.24
N PHE A 129 3.95 -1.43 -8.13
CA PHE A 129 2.88 -2.11 -8.85
C PHE A 129 2.81 -1.74 -10.33
N ALA A 130 3.11 -0.49 -10.68
CA ALA A 130 3.21 -0.04 -12.07
C ALA A 130 4.28 -0.82 -12.82
N HIS A 131 5.45 -1.03 -12.20
CA HIS A 131 6.55 -1.80 -12.77
C HIS A 131 6.22 -3.28 -12.96
N ILE A 132 5.43 -3.87 -12.06
CA ILE A 132 4.92 -5.23 -12.22
C ILE A 132 3.91 -5.29 -13.37
N ALA A 133 2.93 -4.39 -13.36
CA ALA A 133 1.85 -4.35 -14.34
C ALA A 133 2.38 -4.13 -15.77
N ALA A 134 3.29 -3.17 -15.96
CA ALA A 134 3.92 -2.90 -17.25
C ALA A 134 4.70 -4.11 -17.77
N ARG A 135 5.47 -4.79 -16.91
CA ARG A 135 6.18 -6.03 -17.30
C ARG A 135 5.25 -7.21 -17.55
N CYS A 136 4.02 -7.18 -17.04
CA CYS A 136 2.97 -8.15 -17.34
C CYS A 136 2.14 -7.75 -18.57
N GLY A 137 2.49 -6.66 -19.27
CA GLY A 137 1.90 -6.25 -20.54
C GLY A 137 0.79 -5.19 -20.46
N ALA A 138 0.46 -4.67 -19.27
CA ALA A 138 -0.56 -3.63 -19.14
C ALA A 138 -0.01 -2.25 -19.54
N GLU A 139 -0.86 -1.42 -20.15
CA GLU A 139 -0.60 0.01 -20.29
C GLU A 139 -0.78 0.69 -18.93
N VAL A 140 0.24 1.42 -18.44
CA VAL A 140 0.21 1.97 -17.09
C VAL A 140 0.37 3.48 -17.11
N THR A 141 -0.52 4.17 -16.39
CA THR A 141 -0.40 5.60 -16.08
C THR A 141 -0.29 5.80 -14.56
N ILE A 142 0.61 6.68 -14.11
CA ILE A 142 0.68 7.15 -12.73
C ILE A 142 0.37 8.65 -12.73
N VAL A 143 -0.69 9.06 -12.04
CA VAL A 143 -1.04 10.49 -11.88
C VAL A 143 -0.66 10.94 -10.47
N HIS A 144 0.19 11.95 -10.36
CA HIS A 144 0.70 12.44 -9.09
C HIS A 144 0.60 13.97 -8.97
N HIS A 145 0.05 14.43 -7.85
CA HIS A 145 -0.22 15.84 -7.60
C HIS A 145 1.02 16.73 -7.37
N SER A 146 2.21 16.15 -7.15
CA SER A 146 3.42 16.92 -6.86
C SER A 146 4.39 16.89 -8.04
N GLN A 147 5.32 17.85 -8.06
CA GLN A 147 6.38 17.96 -9.06
C GLN A 147 7.34 16.76 -9.04
N ALA A 148 7.52 16.10 -7.89
CA ALA A 148 8.39 14.95 -7.78
C ALA A 148 7.67 13.78 -7.08
N PRO A 149 7.71 12.56 -7.67
CA PRO A 149 7.24 11.35 -6.99
C PRO A 149 8.20 10.95 -5.88
N LEU A 150 7.82 9.95 -5.07
CA LEU A 150 8.72 9.32 -4.09
C LEU A 150 9.44 10.32 -3.16
N LYS A 151 8.75 11.40 -2.76
CA LYS A 151 9.30 12.53 -1.98
C LYS A 151 10.05 12.20 -0.69
N ASN A 152 9.91 10.98 -0.17
CA ASN A 152 10.57 10.52 1.05
C ASN A 152 11.94 9.86 0.76
N PHE A 153 12.35 9.77 -0.50
CA PHE A 153 13.60 9.17 -0.95
C PHE A 153 14.56 10.25 -1.48
N GLU A 154 15.85 9.91 -1.58
CA GLU A 154 16.87 10.79 -2.16
C GLU A 154 16.54 11.06 -3.64
N GLN A 155 16.41 12.34 -4.00
CA GLN A 155 15.79 12.73 -5.27
C GLN A 155 16.68 12.45 -6.49
N ASP A 156 17.99 12.44 -6.32
CA ASP A 156 18.93 12.03 -7.37
C ASP A 156 18.73 10.56 -7.79
N ILE A 157 18.50 9.66 -6.82
CA ILE A 157 18.17 8.25 -7.07
C ILE A 157 16.77 8.15 -7.70
N VAL A 158 15.81 8.95 -7.26
CA VAL A 158 14.45 8.98 -7.83
C VAL A 158 14.49 9.40 -9.30
N ASP A 159 15.30 10.38 -9.68
CA ASP A 159 15.43 10.82 -11.08
C ASP A 159 15.92 9.69 -12.00
N HIS A 160 16.83 8.84 -11.51
CA HIS A 160 17.25 7.64 -12.23
C HIS A 160 16.11 6.62 -12.37
N LEU A 161 15.34 6.41 -11.30
CA LEU A 161 14.19 5.50 -11.34
C LEU A 161 13.08 5.99 -12.27
N VAL A 162 12.81 7.30 -12.30
CA VAL A 162 11.81 7.89 -13.20
C VAL A 162 12.18 7.62 -14.66
N LYS A 163 13.44 7.80 -15.06
CA LYS A 163 13.89 7.49 -16.42
C LYS A 163 13.63 6.03 -16.78
N VAL A 164 13.97 5.09 -15.90
CA VAL A 164 13.71 3.66 -16.11
C VAL A 164 12.20 3.35 -16.16
N THR A 165 11.40 4.09 -15.38
CA THR A 165 9.94 3.97 -15.36
C THR A 165 9.36 4.36 -16.72
N GLU A 166 9.80 5.49 -17.27
CA GLU A 166 9.38 5.99 -18.59
C GLU A 166 9.90 5.11 -19.73
N GLU A 167 11.13 4.62 -19.66
CA GLU A 167 11.72 3.66 -20.61
C GLU A 167 10.95 2.34 -20.66
N LEU A 168 10.33 1.93 -19.54
CA LEU A 168 9.44 0.78 -19.45
C LEU A 168 8.05 1.03 -20.07
N GLY A 169 7.78 2.24 -20.54
CA GLY A 169 6.51 2.64 -21.15
C GLY A 169 5.43 3.08 -20.15
N ILE A 170 5.80 3.30 -18.89
CA ILE A 170 4.85 3.81 -17.88
C ILE A 170 4.70 5.32 -18.06
N ASN A 171 3.48 5.79 -18.28
CA ASN A 171 3.16 7.20 -18.40
C ASN A 171 3.10 7.87 -17.01
N LEU A 172 4.11 8.66 -16.66
CA LEU A 172 4.16 9.40 -15.40
C LEU A 172 3.67 10.84 -15.60
N VAL A 173 2.50 11.14 -15.03
CA VAL A 173 1.87 12.46 -15.06
C VAL A 173 2.06 13.14 -13.70
N LEU A 174 2.79 14.25 -13.69
CA LEU A 174 3.14 15.00 -12.49
C LEU A 174 2.38 16.33 -12.42
N GLU A 175 2.33 16.93 -11.23
CA GLU A 175 1.64 18.20 -10.97
C GLU A 175 0.14 18.18 -11.31
N THR A 176 -0.47 16.99 -11.29
CA THR A 176 -1.88 16.79 -11.65
C THR A 176 -2.66 16.22 -10.47
N GLU A 177 -3.68 16.94 -10.01
CA GLU A 177 -4.59 16.50 -8.96
C GLU A 177 -5.77 15.73 -9.59
N VAL A 178 -6.07 14.53 -9.11
CA VAL A 178 -7.25 13.78 -9.57
C VAL A 178 -8.49 14.32 -8.87
N CYS A 179 -9.47 14.79 -9.65
CA CYS A 179 -10.68 15.46 -9.11
C CYS A 179 -12.00 14.75 -9.47
N GLY A 180 -11.95 13.62 -10.18
CA GLY A 180 -13.14 12.81 -10.42
C GLY A 180 -12.86 11.54 -11.21
N ILE A 181 -13.75 10.55 -11.06
CA ILE A 181 -13.76 9.33 -11.85
C ILE A 181 -15.17 9.12 -12.40
N GLU A 182 -15.27 8.91 -13.71
CA GLU A 182 -16.50 8.54 -14.40
C GLU A 182 -16.39 7.09 -14.85
N LYS A 183 -17.47 6.32 -14.64
CA LYS A 183 -17.57 4.96 -15.15
C LYS A 183 -18.05 4.99 -16.60
N LEU A 184 -17.29 4.35 -17.49
CA LEU A 184 -17.66 4.08 -18.88
C LEU A 184 -18.14 2.62 -19.02
N ASP A 185 -18.36 2.16 -20.25
CA ASP A 185 -18.90 0.80 -20.48
C ASP A 185 -17.93 -0.31 -20.00
N ASN A 186 -16.67 -0.26 -20.43
CA ASN A 186 -15.63 -1.25 -20.11
C ASN A 186 -14.41 -0.65 -19.40
N SER A 187 -14.44 0.65 -19.09
CA SER A 187 -13.30 1.37 -18.50
C SER A 187 -13.78 2.50 -17.60
N TYR A 188 -12.83 3.25 -17.07
CA TYR A 188 -13.06 4.44 -16.28
C TYR A 188 -12.32 5.62 -16.89
N ARG A 189 -12.95 6.79 -16.85
CA ARG A 189 -12.33 8.06 -17.20
C ARG A 189 -11.97 8.81 -15.93
N VAL A 190 -10.69 9.11 -15.76
CA VAL A 190 -10.14 9.86 -14.64
C VAL A 190 -9.91 11.29 -15.07
N LYS A 191 -10.47 12.24 -14.33
CA LYS A 191 -10.29 13.67 -14.55
C LYS A 191 -9.15 14.18 -13.68
N GLY A 192 -8.10 14.71 -14.31
CA GLY A 192 -6.98 15.38 -13.67
C GLY A 192 -7.07 16.90 -13.85
N GLU A 193 -6.58 17.67 -12.88
CA GLU A 193 -6.43 19.12 -12.96
C GLU A 193 -4.96 19.50 -12.82
N THR A 194 -4.46 20.25 -13.80
CA THR A 194 -3.08 20.77 -13.85
C THR A 194 -3.16 22.28 -14.05
N SER A 195 -2.77 23.07 -13.05
CA SER A 195 -2.77 24.55 -13.13
C SER A 195 -4.11 25.18 -13.59
N GLY A 196 -5.24 24.54 -13.26
CA GLY A 196 -6.59 25.00 -13.64
C GLY A 196 -7.09 24.52 -15.01
N GLU A 197 -6.26 23.79 -15.77
CA GLU A 197 -6.67 23.06 -16.97
C GLU A 197 -7.01 21.61 -16.62
N PHE A 198 -7.93 21.01 -17.39
CA PHE A 198 -8.41 19.64 -17.13
C PHE A 198 -7.94 18.68 -18.20
N ASP A 199 -7.32 17.60 -17.75
CA ASP A 199 -6.92 16.45 -18.56
C ASP A 199 -7.78 15.24 -18.22
N PHE A 200 -7.88 14.31 -19.17
CA PHE A 200 -8.64 13.08 -19.01
C PHE A 200 -7.78 11.87 -19.38
N PHE A 201 -7.82 10.86 -18.52
CA PHE A 201 -7.11 9.60 -18.69
C PHE A 201 -8.12 8.47 -18.68
N GLU A 202 -7.91 7.42 -19.47
CA GLU A 202 -8.78 6.25 -19.47
C GLU A 202 -8.00 5.02 -19.06
N ALA A 203 -8.61 4.16 -18.23
CA ALA A 203 -8.04 2.89 -17.81
C ALA A 203 -9.14 1.89 -17.44
N GLU A 204 -8.90 0.60 -17.65
CA GLU A 204 -9.82 -0.46 -17.21
C GLU A 204 -9.86 -0.61 -15.69
N MET A 205 -8.77 -0.29 -15.01
CA MET A 205 -8.69 -0.33 -13.55
C MET A 205 -7.94 0.86 -12.98
N ILE A 206 -8.45 1.39 -11.86
CA ILE A 206 -7.86 2.50 -11.13
C ILE A 206 -7.44 2.02 -9.74
N ILE A 207 -6.20 2.28 -9.35
CA ILE A 207 -5.63 1.93 -8.05
C ILE A 207 -5.34 3.20 -7.25
N ASN A 208 -5.93 3.30 -6.06
CA ASN A 208 -5.60 4.31 -5.08
C ASN A 208 -4.29 3.99 -4.37
N SER A 209 -3.26 4.76 -4.71
CA SER A 209 -1.93 4.76 -4.10
C SER A 209 -1.57 6.13 -3.49
N ALA A 210 -2.58 6.95 -3.15
CA ALA A 210 -2.42 8.36 -2.73
C ALA A 210 -1.88 8.53 -1.29
N GLY A 211 -1.40 7.43 -0.69
CA GLY A 211 -0.83 7.37 0.64
C GLY A 211 -1.61 6.44 1.57
N ARG A 212 -0.97 6.12 2.69
CA ARG A 212 -1.53 5.24 3.72
C ARG A 212 -1.37 5.88 5.10
N PRO A 213 -2.36 6.65 5.59
CA PRO A 213 -2.28 7.20 6.95
C PRO A 213 -2.33 6.10 8.03
N PRO A 214 -1.78 6.38 9.22
CA PRO A 214 -1.85 5.48 10.37
C PRO A 214 -3.29 5.06 10.69
N LYS A 215 -3.51 3.76 10.96
CA LYS A 215 -4.81 3.20 11.32
C LYS A 215 -5.07 3.36 12.82
N ILE A 216 -5.14 4.60 13.30
CA ILE A 216 -5.26 4.91 14.74
C ILE A 216 -6.51 5.72 15.10
N PHE A 217 -7.16 6.36 14.12
CA PHE A 217 -8.27 7.30 14.37
C PHE A 217 -9.55 6.64 14.92
N ASN A 218 -9.70 5.32 14.77
CA ASN A 218 -10.86 4.57 15.29
C ASN A 218 -10.63 3.97 16.68
N LEU A 219 -9.50 4.27 17.34
CA LEU A 219 -9.13 3.67 18.63
C LEU A 219 -9.62 4.47 19.84
N ASP A 220 -10.19 5.67 19.67
CA ASP A 220 -10.56 6.59 20.75
C ASP A 220 -9.38 6.97 21.67
N LEU A 221 -8.22 7.26 21.07
CA LEU A 221 -6.95 7.53 21.77
C LEU A 221 -7.03 8.60 22.88
N GLU A 222 -7.88 9.61 22.71
CA GLU A 222 -8.13 10.67 23.69
C GLU A 222 -8.56 10.11 25.05
N LYS A 223 -9.41 9.07 25.06
CA LYS A 223 -9.88 8.42 26.30
C LYS A 223 -8.77 7.73 27.08
N ALA A 224 -7.66 7.44 26.40
CA ALA A 224 -6.49 6.83 26.99
C ALA A 224 -5.32 7.80 27.19
N ASN A 225 -5.52 9.11 27.01
CA ASN A 225 -4.48 10.13 27.15
C ASN A 225 -3.24 9.80 26.28
N ILE A 226 -3.47 9.44 25.00
CA ILE A 226 -2.41 9.12 24.05
C ILE A 226 -2.31 10.26 23.02
N ALA A 227 -1.20 10.99 22.99
CA ALA A 227 -0.90 11.99 21.97
C ALA A 227 -0.60 11.35 20.61
N TYR A 228 -1.07 11.97 19.53
CA TYR A 228 -0.86 11.53 18.16
C TYR A 228 -0.87 12.72 17.19
N THR A 229 -0.17 12.56 16.07
CA THR A 229 -0.15 13.49 14.95
C THR A 229 -0.75 12.83 13.71
N LYS A 230 -0.76 13.55 12.57
CA LYS A 230 -1.10 12.96 11.26
C LYS A 230 -0.12 11.84 10.83
N LYS A 231 1.06 11.75 11.45
CA LYS A 231 2.09 10.75 11.14
C LYS A 231 2.00 9.49 12.01
N GLY A 232 1.35 9.55 13.16
CA GLY A 232 1.18 8.40 14.05
C GLY A 232 1.07 8.80 15.52
N ILE A 233 1.09 7.81 16.41
CA ILE A 233 1.18 8.03 17.86
C ILE A 233 2.55 8.58 18.21
N GLU A 234 2.59 9.64 19.01
CA GLU A 234 3.83 10.24 19.47
C GLU A 234 4.54 9.31 20.45
N VAL A 235 5.77 8.93 20.11
CA VAL A 235 6.57 8.01 20.91
C VAL A 235 7.98 8.55 21.18
N ASN A 236 8.56 8.11 22.29
CA ASN A 236 9.98 8.34 22.59
C ASN A 236 10.88 7.29 21.89
N GLU A 237 12.18 7.36 22.13
CA GLU A 237 13.21 6.46 21.58
C GLU A 237 13.00 4.96 21.92
N TYR A 238 12.16 4.65 22.92
CA TYR A 238 11.79 3.28 23.31
C TYR A 238 10.41 2.86 22.78
N LEU A 239 9.86 3.60 21.81
CA LEU A 239 8.51 3.37 21.24
C LEU A 239 7.37 3.52 22.25
N GLN A 240 7.61 4.16 23.40
CA GLN A 240 6.61 4.41 24.43
C GLN A 240 5.91 5.73 24.17
N SER A 241 4.59 5.77 24.37
CA SER A 241 3.80 7.01 24.25
C SER A 241 4.33 8.09 25.19
N THR A 242 4.43 9.31 24.68
CA THR A 242 4.91 10.49 25.43
C THR A 242 3.96 10.91 26.56
N THR A 243 2.67 10.57 26.46
CA THR A 243 1.62 10.98 27.40
C THR A 243 1.05 9.82 28.23
N ASN A 244 1.04 8.58 27.71
CA ASN A 244 0.60 7.41 28.45
C ASN A 244 1.74 6.37 28.63
N PRO A 245 2.32 6.23 29.84
CA PRO A 245 3.45 5.33 30.07
C PRO A 245 3.11 3.82 29.99
N ARG A 246 1.83 3.47 29.83
CA ARG A 246 1.37 2.09 29.62
C ARG A 246 1.32 1.70 28.16
N VAL A 247 1.32 2.69 27.26
CA VAL A 247 1.10 2.49 25.83
C VAL A 247 2.40 2.59 25.07
N TYR A 248 2.57 1.68 24.12
CA TYR A 248 3.66 1.64 23.16
C TYR A 248 3.04 1.61 21.77
N ALA A 249 3.71 2.17 20.78
CA ALA A 249 3.29 2.10 19.39
C ALA A 249 4.45 1.70 18.49
N ALA A 250 4.20 0.84 17.50
CA ALA A 250 5.23 0.36 16.60
C ALA A 250 4.74 0.26 15.15
N GLY A 251 5.69 0.23 14.22
CA GLY A 251 5.42 0.26 12.78
C GLY A 251 4.67 1.52 12.37
N ASP A 252 3.83 1.41 11.36
CA ASP A 252 3.16 2.58 10.74
C ASP A 252 2.11 3.26 11.65
N ALA A 253 1.85 2.69 12.82
CA ALA A 253 1.01 3.32 13.83
C ALA A 253 1.77 4.37 14.66
N ALA A 254 3.11 4.34 14.66
CA ALA A 254 3.97 5.21 15.46
C ALA A 254 4.58 6.35 14.63
N ASP A 255 4.59 7.55 15.20
CA ASP A 255 5.37 8.68 14.67
C ASP A 255 6.82 8.51 15.13
N SER A 256 7.56 7.67 14.42
CA SER A 256 8.97 7.37 14.69
C SER A 256 9.82 7.65 13.46
N PRO A 257 11.12 7.96 13.59
CA PRO A 257 11.99 8.34 12.48
C PRO A 257 12.28 7.22 11.45
N GLY A 258 11.65 6.04 11.58
CA GLY A 258 11.75 4.96 10.60
C GLY A 258 10.82 5.17 9.40
N LEU A 259 11.20 4.60 8.25
CA LEU A 259 10.29 4.51 7.10
C LEU A 259 9.08 3.61 7.45
N PRO A 260 7.89 3.89 6.89
CA PRO A 260 6.75 2.99 7.02
C PRO A 260 7.14 1.56 6.61
N LEU A 261 6.80 0.59 7.45
CA LEU A 261 7.07 -0.83 7.28
C LEU A 261 6.09 -1.50 6.31
N THR A 262 5.03 -0.83 5.85
CA THR A 262 4.14 -1.35 4.79
C THR A 262 4.85 -1.37 3.43
N SER A 263 5.91 -2.16 3.27
CA SER A 263 6.28 -2.67 1.95
C SER A 263 5.27 -3.75 1.58
N LEU A 264 4.53 -3.55 0.49
CA LEU A 264 3.46 -4.47 0.10
C LEU A 264 3.99 -5.73 -0.58
N ILE A 265 5.20 -5.66 -1.15
CA ILE A 265 5.81 -6.79 -1.86
C ILE A 265 6.83 -7.54 -0.97
N CYS A 266 7.41 -6.87 0.03
CA CYS A 266 8.42 -7.47 0.92
C CYS A 266 7.83 -8.10 2.18
N CYS A 267 6.50 -8.28 2.26
CA CYS A 267 5.91 -9.01 3.37
C CYS A 267 6.23 -10.52 3.29
N LYS A 268 7.31 -10.84 4.02
CA LYS A 268 7.79 -12.13 4.56
C LYS A 268 8.63 -13.00 3.63
N SER A 269 9.94 -12.72 3.62
CA SER A 269 10.94 -13.78 3.73
C SER A 269 10.99 -14.32 5.16
#